data_AF-A0A4U6CN02-F1
#
_entry.id   AF-A0A4U6CN02-F1
#
_cell.length_a   1.000
_cell.length_b   1.000
_cell.length_c   1.000
_cell.angle_alpha   90.00
_cell.angle_beta   90.00
_cell.angle_gamma   90.00
#
_symmetry.space_group_name_H-M   'P 1'
#
loop_
_entity.id
_entity.type
_entity.pdbx_description
1 polymer ?
#
loop_
_entity_poly.entity_id
_entity_poly.type
_entity_poly.pdbx_seq_one_letter_code
_entity_poly.pdbx_strand_id
1 'polypeptide(L)'
;MEGDSKRIIQLKCALTLNKFLEENKLLSSSNKKRNSVDLMLVDNLSKLSSLTGLRSATISSIFNADSIPSITTIIVILAKLRRTLVDFGSTYDSIEDQEIEIFQTELNKKKEYEKNRKTI
;
A
#
# COMPACT_ATOMS: atom_id res chain seq x y z
N MET A 1 16.37 -9.04 17.49
CA MET A 1 15.18 -8.86 18.34
C MET A 1 14.46 -7.55 18.04
N GLU A 2 15.02 -6.35 18.25
CA GLU A 2 14.30 -5.09 17.95
C GLU A 2 14.12 -4.79 16.43
N GLY A 3 15.11 -5.16 15.62
CA GLY A 3 15.06 -4.98 14.15
C GLY A 3 13.98 -5.82 13.47
N ASP A 4 13.72 -7.02 14.00
CA ASP A 4 12.76 -7.98 13.44
C ASP A 4 11.32 -7.50 13.69
N SER A 5 11.01 -7.03 14.90
CA SER A 5 9.71 -6.47 15.26
C SER A 5 9.39 -5.21 14.45
N LYS A 6 10.37 -4.31 14.27
CA LYS A 6 10.19 -3.11 13.45
C LYS A 6 9.90 -3.45 11.98
N ARG A 7 10.57 -4.48 11.45
CA ARG A 7 10.35 -4.93 10.07
C ARG A 7 8.96 -5.53 9.87
N ILE A 8 8.50 -6.33 10.82
CA ILE A 8 7.14 -6.90 10.81
C ILE A 8 6.10 -5.77 10.80
N ILE A 9 6.26 -4.75 11.65
CA ILE A 9 5.34 -3.59 11.69
C ILE A 9 5.31 -2.86 10.33
N GLN A 10 6.48 -2.64 9.71
CA GLN A 10 6.57 -2.05 8.37
C GLN A 10 5.80 -2.86 7.32
N LEU A 11 6.02 -4.18 7.32
CA LEU A 11 5.39 -5.08 6.37
C LEU A 11 3.88 -5.12 6.54
N LYS A 12 3.39 -5.28 7.77
CA LYS A 12 1.95 -5.26 8.06
C LYS A 12 1.32 -3.93 7.63
N CYS A 13 1.94 -2.80 7.98
CA CYS A 13 1.45 -1.49 7.57
C CYS A 13 1.37 -1.33 6.05
N ALA A 14 2.43 -1.70 5.34
CA ALA A 14 2.46 -1.64 3.87
C ALA A 14 1.42 -2.58 3.26
N LEU A 15 1.31 -3.81 3.77
CA LEU A 15 0.38 -4.81 3.28
C LEU A 15 -1.08 -4.36 3.47
N THR A 16 -1.45 -3.83 4.63
CA THR A 16 -2.78 -3.27 4.89
C THR A 16 -3.15 -2.20 3.86
N LEU A 17 -2.25 -1.25 3.60
CA LEU A 17 -2.48 -0.19 2.63
C LEU A 17 -2.56 -0.72 1.19
N ASN A 18 -1.77 -1.73 0.85
CA ASN A 18 -1.85 -2.40 -0.45
C ASN A 18 -3.21 -3.09 -0.63
N LYS A 19 -3.72 -3.82 0.38
CA LYS A 19 -5.04 -4.46 0.32
C LYS A 19 -6.15 -3.46 -0.01
N PHE A 20 -6.19 -2.31 0.66
CA PHE A 20 -7.17 -1.26 0.37
C PHE A 20 -7.03 -0.68 -1.04
N LEU A 21 -5.81 -0.53 -1.53
CA LEU A 21 -5.58 -0.06 -2.90
C LEU A 21 -6.01 -1.10 -3.93
N GLU A 22 -5.75 -2.39 -3.70
CA GLU A 22 -6.20 -3.48 -4.56
C GLU A 22 -7.73 -3.59 -4.61
N GLU A 23 -8.40 -3.46 -3.48
CA GLU A 23 -9.87 -3.38 -3.43
C GLU A 23 -10.39 -2.24 -4.31
N ASN A 24 -9.79 -1.06 -4.23
CA ASN A 24 -10.16 0.06 -5.10
C ASN A 24 -9.84 -0.18 -6.58
N LYS A 25 -8.77 -0.92 -6.91
CA LYS A 25 -8.47 -1.33 -8.29
C LYS A 25 -9.55 -2.27 -8.85
N LEU A 26 -10.01 -3.22 -8.04
CA LEU A 26 -11.09 -4.14 -8.40
C LEU A 26 -12.42 -3.40 -8.60
N LEU A 27 -12.72 -2.42 -7.73
CA LEU A 27 -13.89 -1.55 -7.88
C LEU A 27 -13.80 -0.69 -9.14
N SER A 28 -12.65 -0.06 -9.40
CA SER A 28 -12.40 0.75 -10.61
C SER A 28 -12.62 -0.08 -11.88
N SER A 29 -12.09 -1.30 -11.92
CA SER A 29 -12.27 -2.24 -13.03
C SER A 29 -13.72 -2.64 -13.23
N SER A 30 -14.47 -2.86 -12.14
CA SER A 30 -15.89 -3.20 -12.17
C SER A 30 -16.75 -2.03 -12.65
N ASN A 31 -16.45 -0.82 -12.20
CA ASN A 31 -17.15 0.40 -12.59
C ASN A 31 -16.97 0.70 -14.08
N LYS A 32 -15.75 0.54 -14.61
CA LYS A 32 -15.47 0.69 -16.05
C LYS A 32 -16.32 -0.27 -16.90
N LYS A 33 -16.48 -1.52 -16.48
CA LYS A 33 -17.35 -2.50 -17.17
C LYS A 33 -18.83 -2.09 -17.19
N ARG A 34 -19.25 -1.24 -16.25
CA ARG A 34 -20.62 -0.71 -16.12
C ARG A 34 -20.78 0.70 -16.69
N ASN A 35 -19.78 1.22 -17.43
CA ASN A 35 -19.75 2.60 -17.94
C ASN A 35 -19.93 3.67 -16.84
N SER A 36 -19.53 3.37 -15.61
CA SER A 36 -19.50 4.32 -14.50
C SER A 36 -18.05 4.64 -14.17
N VAL A 37 -17.66 5.91 -14.11
CA VAL A 37 -16.28 6.31 -13.79
C VAL A 37 -16.29 7.19 -12.56
N ASP A 38 -15.79 6.67 -11.44
CA ASP A 38 -15.53 7.46 -10.24
C ASP A 38 -14.12 8.07 -10.32
N LEU A 39 -14.05 9.33 -10.75
CA LEU A 39 -12.79 10.06 -10.87
C LEU A 39 -12.11 10.30 -9.52
N MET A 40 -12.80 10.15 -8.40
CA MET A 40 -12.24 10.31 -7.06
C MET A 40 -11.81 8.99 -6.41
N LEU A 41 -12.10 7.84 -7.04
CA LEU A 41 -11.65 6.53 -6.56
C LEU A 41 -10.14 6.36 -6.77
N VAL A 42 -9.38 6.22 -5.70
CA VAL A 42 -7.92 6.02 -5.76
C VAL A 42 -7.61 4.56 -6.06
N ASP A 43 -7.17 4.26 -7.28
CA ASP A 43 -6.82 2.91 -7.75
C ASP A 43 -5.33 2.74 -8.11
N ASN A 44 -4.51 3.77 -7.94
CA ASN A 44 -3.07 3.67 -8.16
C ASN A 44 -2.28 4.70 -7.34
N LEU A 45 -0.96 4.45 -7.18
CA LEU A 45 -0.08 5.28 -6.34
C LEU A 45 0.10 6.71 -6.88
N SER A 46 0.07 6.91 -8.21
CA SER A 46 0.19 8.24 -8.82
C SER A 46 -1.01 9.12 -8.48
N LYS A 47 -2.22 8.53 -8.55
CA LYS A 47 -3.46 9.19 -8.15
C LYS A 47 -3.49 9.46 -6.64
N LEU A 48 -3.03 8.51 -5.83
CA LEU A 48 -2.89 8.71 -4.38
C LEU A 48 -1.94 9.87 -4.06
N SER A 49 -0.78 9.94 -4.73
CA SER A 49 0.19 11.04 -4.63
C SER A 49 -0.45 12.39 -4.92
N SER A 50 -1.15 12.47 -6.06
CA SER A 50 -1.83 13.69 -6.49
C SER A 50 -2.91 14.16 -5.50
N LEU A 51 -3.66 13.24 -4.90
CA LEU A 51 -4.78 13.57 -4.01
C LEU A 51 -4.39 13.74 -2.53
N THR A 52 -3.26 13.19 -2.11
CA THR A 52 -2.72 13.35 -0.74
C THR A 52 -1.74 14.51 -0.64
N GLY A 53 -1.13 14.94 -1.75
CA GLY A 53 -0.02 15.90 -1.76
C GLY A 53 1.30 15.32 -1.25
N LEU A 54 1.36 14.03 -0.94
CA LEU A 54 2.59 13.34 -0.55
C LEU A 54 3.45 13.09 -1.78
N ARG A 55 4.78 13.17 -1.63
CA ARG A 55 5.70 12.87 -2.74
C ARG A 55 5.53 11.41 -3.18
N SER A 56 5.57 11.17 -4.50
CA SER A 56 5.46 9.81 -5.05
C SER A 56 6.52 8.86 -4.49
N ALA A 57 7.74 9.34 -4.20
CA ALA A 57 8.78 8.55 -3.56
C ALA A 57 8.41 8.14 -2.11
N THR A 58 7.75 9.02 -1.36
CA THR A 58 7.26 8.73 -0.01
C THR A 58 6.18 7.67 -0.04
N ILE A 59 5.18 7.80 -0.92
CA ILE A 59 4.14 6.79 -1.09
C ILE A 59 4.73 5.45 -1.52
N SER A 60 5.60 5.46 -2.53
CA SER A 60 6.26 4.24 -3.00
C SER A 60 7.03 3.56 -1.87
N SER A 61 7.79 4.33 -1.10
CA SER A 61 8.53 3.81 0.06
C SER A 61 7.61 3.17 1.10
N ILE A 62 6.47 3.79 1.44
CA ILE A 62 5.50 3.22 2.38
C ILE A 62 4.89 1.92 1.82
N PHE A 63 4.43 1.93 0.58
CA PHE A 63 3.77 0.78 -0.05
C PHE A 63 4.72 -0.38 -0.36
N ASN A 64 6.03 -0.13 -0.47
CA ASN A 64 7.06 -1.16 -0.59
C ASN A 64 7.69 -1.56 0.78
N ALA A 65 7.10 -1.10 1.89
CA ALA A 65 7.61 -1.32 3.25
C ALA A 65 9.05 -0.80 3.47
N ASP A 66 9.54 0.17 2.70
CA ASP A 66 10.89 0.74 2.87
C ASP A 66 10.94 1.83 3.97
N SER A 67 9.79 2.34 4.41
CA SER A 67 9.69 3.29 5.52
C SER A 67 8.44 3.06 6.37
N ILE A 68 8.48 3.52 7.63
CA ILE A 68 7.32 3.58 8.52
C ILE A 68 6.68 4.97 8.39
N PRO A 69 5.42 5.07 7.96
CA PRO A 69 4.71 6.35 7.96
C PRO A 69 4.38 6.79 9.39
N SER A 70 4.30 8.11 9.61
CA SER A 70 3.67 8.64 10.83
C SER A 70 2.17 8.35 10.83
N ILE A 71 1.54 8.39 12.00
CA ILE A 71 0.08 8.21 12.11
C ILE A 71 -0.70 9.25 11.29
N THR A 72 -0.22 10.49 11.22
CA THR A 72 -0.81 11.55 10.39
C THR A 72 -0.79 11.16 8.92
N THR A 73 0.32 10.59 8.43
CA THR A 73 0.43 10.10 7.05
C THR A 73 -0.53 8.94 6.79
N ILE A 74 -0.67 8.01 7.74
CA ILE A 74 -1.65 6.92 7.64
C ILE A 74 -3.07 7.49 7.51
N ILE A 75 -3.46 8.42 8.38
CA ILE A 75 -4.80 9.05 8.34
C ILE A 75 -5.06 9.74 7.00
N VAL A 76 -4.08 10.48 6.47
CA VAL A 76 -4.19 11.15 5.17
C VAL A 76 -4.39 10.13 4.04
N ILE A 77 -3.64 9.03 4.03
CA ILE A 77 -3.78 7.97 3.03
C ILE A 77 -5.15 7.31 3.14
N LEU A 78 -5.58 6.93 4.35
CA LEU A 78 -6.87 6.26 4.59
C LEU A 78 -8.05 7.12 4.14
N ALA A 79 -8.03 8.42 4.43
CA ALA A 79 -9.07 9.34 3.99
C ALA A 79 -9.23 9.36 2.46
N LYS A 80 -8.12 9.27 1.70
CA LYS A 80 -8.16 9.22 0.22
C LYS A 80 -8.53 7.85 -0.31
N LEU A 81 -8.23 6.78 0.44
CA LEU A 81 -8.70 5.42 0.13
C LEU A 81 -10.15 5.18 0.57
N ARG A 82 -10.84 6.16 1.18
CA ARG A 82 -12.19 6.03 1.77
C ARG A 82 -12.25 4.91 2.82
N ARG A 83 -11.24 4.87 3.67
CA ARG A 83 -11.07 3.93 4.78
C ARG A 83 -10.95 4.70 6.09
N THR A 84 -11.30 4.04 7.18
CA THR A 84 -11.21 4.55 8.55
C THR A 84 -10.01 3.93 9.28
N LEU A 85 -9.66 4.49 10.44
CA LEU A 85 -8.68 3.85 11.33
C LEU A 85 -9.18 2.50 11.87
N VAL A 86 -10.50 2.33 12.00
CA VAL A 86 -11.09 1.05 12.41
C VAL A 86 -10.86 -0.01 11.33
N ASP A 87 -11.08 0.33 10.06
CA ASP A 87 -10.77 -0.56 8.94
C ASP A 87 -9.29 -0.92 8.94
N PHE A 88 -8.42 0.08 9.10
CA PHE A 88 -6.97 -0.14 9.15
C PHE A 88 -6.57 -1.08 10.28
N GLY A 89 -7.00 -0.82 11.52
CA GLY A 89 -6.69 -1.67 12.67
C GLY A 89 -7.18 -3.09 12.48
N SER A 90 -8.43 -3.25 12.05
CA SER A 90 -9.04 -4.57 11.83
C SER A 90 -8.29 -5.38 10.77
N THR A 91 -7.94 -4.77 9.63
CA THR A 91 -7.17 -5.43 8.57
C THR A 91 -5.70 -5.63 8.97
N TYR A 92 -5.10 -4.72 9.71
CA TYR A 92 -3.74 -4.85 10.21
C TYR A 92 -3.63 -6.01 11.20
N ASP A 93 -4.55 -6.11 12.15
CA ASP A 93 -4.55 -7.15 13.17
C ASP A 93 -4.87 -8.53 12.58
N SER A 94 -5.65 -8.59 11.48
CA SER A 94 -5.97 -9.84 10.79
C SER A 94 -4.86 -10.39 9.89
N ILE A 95 -3.76 -9.65 9.66
CA ILE A 95 -2.67 -10.13 8.82
C ILE A 95 -1.92 -11.26 9.54
N GLU A 96 -1.89 -12.42 8.89
CA GLU A 96 -1.19 -13.62 9.33
C GLU A 96 0.28 -13.62 8.89
N ASP A 97 1.13 -14.36 9.62
CA ASP A 97 2.57 -14.46 9.32
C ASP A 97 2.86 -14.96 7.90
N GLN A 98 2.05 -15.89 7.40
CA GLN A 98 2.18 -16.40 6.03
C GLN A 98 1.97 -15.30 4.98
N GLU A 99 1.03 -14.38 5.20
CA GLU A 99 0.81 -13.25 4.29
C GLU A 99 1.99 -12.29 4.31
N ILE A 100 2.61 -12.09 5.48
CA ILE A 100 3.81 -11.26 5.64
C ILE A 100 4.98 -11.87 4.85
N GLU A 101 5.19 -13.19 4.95
CA GLU A 101 6.25 -13.91 4.24
C GLU A 101 6.08 -13.84 2.73
N ILE A 102 4.85 -14.06 2.23
CA ILE A 102 4.52 -13.95 0.81
C ILE A 102 4.83 -12.53 0.32
N PHE A 103 4.30 -11.51 1.02
CA PHE A 103 4.49 -10.12 0.63
C PHE A 103 5.97 -9.71 0.65
N GLN A 104 6.72 -10.12 1.67
CA GLN A 104 8.17 -9.88 1.76
C GLN A 104 8.92 -10.53 0.59
N THR A 105 8.53 -11.73 0.18
CA THR A 105 9.10 -12.44 -0.97
C THR A 105 8.83 -11.71 -2.28
N GLU A 106 7.60 -11.23 -2.48
CA GLU A 106 7.22 -10.44 -3.66
C GLU A 106 8.02 -9.13 -3.76
N LEU A 107 8.20 -8.42 -2.64
CA LEU A 107 9.02 -7.20 -2.59
C LEU A 107 10.48 -7.49 -2.95
N ASN A 108 11.05 -8.60 -2.47
CA ASN A 108 12.42 -8.98 -2.79
C ASN A 108 12.59 -9.28 -4.29
N LYS A 109 11.68 -10.06 -4.88
CA LYS A 109 11.67 -10.35 -6.33
C LYS A 109 11.59 -9.08 -7.15
N LYS A 110 10.74 -8.12 -6.75
CA LYS A 110 10.62 -6.82 -7.42
C LYS A 110 11.93 -6.03 -7.37
N LYS A 111 12.59 -5.98 -6.21
CA LYS A 111 13.88 -5.29 -6.03
C LYS A 111 14.99 -5.90 -6.89
N GLU A 112 15.04 -7.24 -7.00
CA GLU A 112 15.98 -7.94 -7.87
C GLU A 112 15.74 -7.60 -9.35
N TYR A 113 14.48 -7.63 -9.79
CA TYR A 113 14.11 -7.27 -11.16
C TYR A 113 14.51 -5.82 -11.50
N GLU A 114 14.25 -4.87 -10.60
CA GLU A 114 14.62 -3.47 -10.78
C GLU A 114 16.14 -3.26 -10.81
N LYS A 115 16.90 -4.02 -10.01
CA LYS A 115 18.37 -3.99 -10.03
C LYS A 115 18.91 -4.47 -11.37
N ASN A 116 18.38 -5.58 -11.90
CA ASN A 116 18.84 -6.16 -13.16
C ASN A 116 18.56 -5.25 -14.36
N ARG A 117 17.48 -4.44 -14.33
CA ARG A 117 17.16 -3.47 -15.40
C ARG A 117 18.06 -2.24 -15.45
N LYS A 118 18.78 -1.91 -14.36
CA LYS A 118 19.67 -0.73 -14.30
C LYS A 118 21.11 -1.04 -14.71
N THR A 119 21.44 -2.33 -14.86
CA THR A 119 22.78 -2.82 -15.22
C THR A 119 22.91 -3.07 -16.74
N ILE A 120 21.83 -2.86 -17.50
CA ILE A 120 21.76 -2.94 -18.97
C ILE A 120 21.58 -1.53 -19.52
#